data_AF-A0AAE9YPN7-F1
#
_entry.id   AF-A0AAE9YPN7-F1
#
_cell.length_a   1.000
_cell.length_b   1.000
_cell.length_c   1.000
_cell.angle_alpha   90.00
_cell.angle_beta   90.00
_cell.angle_gamma   90.00
#
_symmetry.space_group_name_H-M   'P 1'
#
loop_
_entity.id
_entity.type
_entity.pdbx_description
1 polymer ?
#
loop_
_entity_poly.entity_id
_entity_poly.type
_entity_poly.pdbx_seq_one_letter_code
_entity_poly.pdbx_strand_id
1 'polypeptide(L)'
;MKKSYVWFLYYLGCVLLFSFVYWGIWLHKPDRFIINPQLNMHPFQSIEDFLWEDKPEYQTRFHVDLSKYKTEYDAYYLKISEAEQQILNIERELKNLEVRLLDLDKKRNSEVDFNFKKYDEEKLKPFKDAEEALQKQLTALEVQLPKEVKTEADLDIIKKVGDKRVELAKARYQTAVQATINSEVLLQNIAGFMSDETWTGYRDVSEMRKKLHQKRYKYEVVIGDTRVKAIDVLKNDIELIRGRVGWADFVFLVLVFQQQQRLGT
;
A
#
# COMPACT_ATOMS: atom_id res chain seq x y z
N MET A 1 -70.48 -36.48 -13.18
CA MET A 1 -69.04 -36.36 -13.47
C MET A 1 -68.29 -37.43 -12.69
N LYS A 2 -67.51 -38.30 -13.36
CA LYS A 2 -66.82 -39.43 -12.73
C LYS A 2 -65.86 -38.92 -11.64
N LYS A 3 -65.84 -39.54 -10.44
CA LYS A 3 -65.01 -39.16 -9.28
C LYS A 3 -63.53 -38.84 -9.63
N SER A 4 -63.00 -39.47 -10.67
CA SER A 4 -61.65 -39.19 -11.22
C SER A 4 -61.44 -37.73 -11.67
N TYR A 5 -62.44 -37.09 -12.30
CA TYR A 5 -62.33 -35.68 -12.70
C TYR A 5 -62.29 -34.73 -11.51
N VAL A 6 -63.01 -35.07 -10.44
CA VAL A 6 -63.04 -34.27 -9.21
C VAL A 6 -61.66 -34.32 -8.54
N TRP A 7 -61.07 -35.52 -8.45
CA TRP A 7 -59.70 -35.69 -7.93
C TRP A 7 -58.64 -35.01 -8.79
N PHE A 8 -58.76 -35.08 -10.12
CA PHE A 8 -57.88 -34.37 -11.04
C PHE A 8 -57.94 -32.85 -10.84
N LEU A 9 -59.15 -32.29 -10.69
CA LEU A 9 -59.32 -30.85 -10.43
C LEU A 9 -58.77 -30.43 -9.07
N TYR A 10 -58.94 -31.24 -8.02
CA TYR A 10 -58.32 -30.99 -6.72
C TYR A 10 -56.81 -31.03 -6.78
N TYR A 11 -56.23 -32.03 -7.46
CA TYR A 11 -54.78 -32.14 -7.64
C TYR A 11 -54.24 -30.93 -8.42
N LEU A 12 -54.88 -30.57 -9.54
CA LEU A 12 -54.51 -29.41 -10.34
C LEU A 12 -54.60 -28.11 -9.53
N GLY A 13 -55.65 -27.94 -8.73
CA GLY A 13 -55.82 -26.82 -7.82
C GLY A 13 -54.69 -26.73 -6.79
N CYS A 14 -54.30 -27.85 -6.18
CA CYS A 14 -53.16 -27.91 -5.26
C CYS A 14 -51.85 -27.55 -5.95
N VAL A 15 -51.57 -28.12 -7.14
CA VAL A 15 -50.35 -27.82 -7.91
C VAL A 15 -50.26 -26.33 -8.27
N LEU A 16 -51.37 -25.74 -8.72
CA LEU A 16 -51.43 -24.31 -9.04
C LEU A 16 -51.26 -23.45 -7.78
N LEU A 17 -51.89 -23.82 -6.67
CA LEU A 17 -51.77 -23.09 -5.40
C LEU A 17 -50.35 -23.12 -4.85
N PHE A 18 -49.70 -24.28 -4.82
CA PHE A 18 -48.30 -24.40 -4.42
C PHE A 18 -47.37 -23.64 -5.37
N SER A 19 -47.63 -23.66 -6.69
CA SER A 19 -46.89 -22.87 -7.67
C SER A 19 -47.03 -21.36 -7.42
N PHE A 20 -48.23 -20.89 -7.07
CA PHE A 20 -48.48 -19.48 -6.79
C PHE A 20 -47.85 -19.02 -5.48
N VAL A 21 -47.92 -19.85 -4.43
CA VAL A 21 -47.23 -19.61 -3.15
C VAL A 21 -45.71 -19.57 -3.38
N TYR A 22 -45.18 -20.50 -4.18
CA TYR A 22 -43.77 -20.56 -4.52
C TYR A 22 -43.32 -19.30 -5.30
N TRP A 23 -44.12 -18.84 -6.26
CA TRP A 23 -43.90 -17.59 -6.97
C TRP A 23 -43.95 -16.36 -6.04
N GLY A 24 -44.90 -16.31 -5.10
CA GLY A 24 -45.00 -15.23 -4.13
C GLY A 24 -43.79 -15.14 -3.18
N ILE A 25 -43.26 -16.28 -2.75
CA ILE A 25 -42.04 -16.33 -1.92
C ILE A 25 -40.81 -15.92 -2.76
N TRP A 26 -40.73 -16.34 -4.03
CA TRP A 26 -39.70 -15.89 -4.96
C TRP A 26 -39.74 -14.38 -5.18
N LEU A 27 -40.92 -13.78 -5.36
CA LEU A 27 -41.07 -12.32 -5.45
C LEU A 27 -40.54 -11.62 -4.19
N HIS A 28 -40.78 -12.17 -2.99
CA HIS A 28 -40.37 -11.51 -1.75
C HIS A 28 -38.87 -11.64 -1.47
N LYS A 29 -38.22 -12.75 -1.86
CA LYS A 29 -36.79 -13.02 -1.64
C LYS A 29 -36.17 -13.81 -2.80
N PRO A 30 -35.91 -13.20 -3.96
CA PRO A 30 -35.38 -13.91 -5.13
C PRO A 30 -33.96 -14.47 -4.88
N ASP A 31 -33.13 -13.74 -4.12
CA ASP A 31 -31.74 -14.10 -3.82
C ASP A 31 -31.59 -15.38 -2.98
N ARG A 32 -32.66 -15.83 -2.29
CA ARG A 32 -32.64 -17.09 -1.52
C ARG A 32 -32.79 -18.34 -2.38
N PHE A 33 -33.24 -18.18 -3.62
CA PHE A 33 -33.50 -19.28 -4.55
C PHE A 33 -32.41 -19.46 -5.59
N ILE A 34 -31.44 -18.53 -5.66
CA ILE A 34 -30.21 -18.74 -6.41
C ILE A 34 -29.25 -19.49 -5.47
N ILE A 35 -29.07 -20.78 -5.72
CA ILE A 35 -28.24 -21.68 -4.92
C ILE A 35 -26.76 -21.38 -5.20
N ASN A 36 -26.23 -20.20 -4.84
CA ASN A 36 -24.79 -20.03 -4.64
C ASN A 36 -24.46 -18.76 -3.82
N PRO A 37 -23.93 -18.89 -2.59
CA PRO A 37 -23.42 -17.76 -1.79
C PRO A 37 -22.33 -16.91 -2.49
N GLN A 38 -21.72 -17.44 -3.56
CA GLN A 38 -20.71 -16.76 -4.38
C GLN A 38 -21.27 -15.57 -5.18
N LEU A 39 -22.57 -15.55 -5.48
CA LEU A 39 -23.24 -14.44 -6.18
C LEU A 39 -23.18 -13.11 -5.43
N ASN A 40 -23.13 -13.15 -4.10
CA ASN A 40 -23.07 -11.94 -3.27
C ASN A 40 -21.66 -11.38 -3.11
N MET A 41 -20.61 -12.15 -3.44
CA MET A 41 -19.22 -11.70 -3.35
C MET A 41 -18.70 -11.18 -4.70
N HIS A 42 -19.16 -11.76 -5.81
CA HIS A 42 -18.79 -11.38 -7.17
C HIS A 42 -20.01 -11.38 -8.12
N PRO A 43 -20.91 -10.39 -8.00
CA PRO A 43 -22.17 -10.37 -8.74
C PRO A 43 -22.00 -10.46 -10.27
N PHE A 44 -20.85 -10.03 -10.80
CA PHE A 44 -20.58 -10.00 -12.24
C PHE A 44 -20.10 -11.34 -12.83
N GLN A 45 -19.19 -12.07 -12.17
CA GLN A 45 -18.78 -13.41 -12.60
C GLN A 45 -19.98 -14.38 -12.60
N SER A 46 -20.83 -14.24 -11.60
CA SER A 46 -22.00 -15.11 -11.47
C SER A 46 -23.14 -14.77 -12.42
N ILE A 47 -23.22 -13.53 -12.93
CA ILE A 47 -24.14 -13.16 -14.03
C ILE A 47 -23.66 -13.77 -15.35
N GLU A 48 -22.34 -13.84 -15.55
CA GLU A 48 -21.73 -14.47 -16.73
C GLU A 48 -22.04 -15.99 -16.74
N ASP A 49 -21.86 -16.67 -15.61
CA ASP A 49 -22.19 -18.09 -15.45
C ASP A 49 -23.71 -18.40 -15.46
N PHE A 50 -24.55 -17.49 -14.95
CA PHE A 50 -25.99 -17.74 -14.82
C PHE A 50 -26.80 -17.43 -16.09
N LEU A 51 -26.29 -16.57 -16.98
CA LEU A 51 -27.04 -16.10 -18.15
C LEU A 51 -26.37 -16.36 -19.51
N TRP A 52 -25.10 -16.79 -19.58
CA TRP A 52 -24.33 -16.62 -20.82
C TRP A 52 -23.31 -17.72 -21.20
N GLU A 53 -23.67 -19.00 -21.12
CA GLU A 53 -23.12 -19.95 -22.11
C GLU A 53 -23.80 -19.67 -23.46
N ASP A 54 -23.02 -19.15 -24.41
CA ASP A 54 -23.35 -18.84 -25.81
C ASP A 54 -24.66 -18.08 -26.07
N LYS A 55 -24.55 -16.75 -26.18
CA LYS A 55 -25.53 -15.82 -26.82
C LYS A 55 -26.99 -16.33 -26.82
N PRO A 56 -27.72 -16.29 -25.70
CA PRO A 56 -29.15 -16.55 -25.70
C PRO A 56 -29.84 -15.50 -26.59
N GLU A 57 -30.32 -15.93 -27.75
CA GLU A 57 -31.36 -15.25 -28.52
C GLU A 57 -32.73 -15.32 -27.79
N TYR A 58 -32.73 -15.24 -26.46
CA TYR A 58 -33.94 -15.36 -25.66
C TYR A 58 -34.61 -13.99 -25.51
N GLN A 59 -35.57 -13.73 -26.38
CA GLN A 59 -36.53 -12.65 -26.17
C GLN A 59 -37.60 -13.13 -25.18
N THR A 60 -37.63 -12.53 -24.00
CA THR A 60 -38.76 -12.69 -23.08
C THR A 60 -40.05 -12.21 -23.78
N ARG A 61 -41.20 -12.77 -23.39
CA ARG A 61 -42.51 -12.45 -24.01
C ARG A 61 -42.88 -10.96 -23.92
N PHE A 62 -42.19 -10.21 -23.05
CA PHE A 62 -42.25 -8.76 -22.92
C PHE A 62 -40.89 -8.18 -23.34
N HIS A 63 -40.86 -7.35 -24.39
CA HIS A 63 -39.71 -6.66 -25.00
C HIS A 63 -38.54 -6.23 -24.08
N VAL A 64 -37.76 -7.17 -23.56
CA VAL A 64 -36.59 -6.90 -22.72
C VAL A 64 -35.43 -7.72 -23.28
N ASP A 65 -34.49 -7.01 -23.90
CA ASP A 65 -33.27 -7.57 -24.48
C ASP A 65 -32.20 -7.72 -23.39
N LEU A 66 -31.98 -8.95 -22.94
CA LEU A 66 -30.97 -9.27 -21.93
C LEU A 66 -29.54 -8.97 -22.41
N SER A 67 -29.32 -8.95 -23.73
CA SER A 67 -28.02 -8.64 -24.34
C SER A 67 -27.62 -7.19 -24.09
N LYS A 68 -28.60 -6.29 -23.97
CA LYS A 68 -28.37 -4.88 -23.65
C LYS A 68 -27.82 -4.72 -22.23
N TYR A 69 -28.37 -5.45 -21.26
CA TYR A 69 -27.89 -5.43 -19.87
C TYR A 69 -26.48 -6.02 -19.76
N LYS A 70 -26.20 -7.12 -20.46
CA LYS A 70 -24.84 -7.68 -20.54
C LYS A 70 -23.84 -6.64 -21.05
N THR A 71 -24.15 -5.99 -22.18
CA THR A 71 -23.27 -4.98 -22.78
C THR A 71 -22.98 -3.83 -21.82
N GLU A 72 -23.99 -3.42 -21.04
CA GLU A 72 -23.85 -2.37 -20.03
C GLU A 72 -22.98 -2.82 -18.84
N TYR A 73 -23.15 -4.05 -18.35
CA TYR A 73 -22.31 -4.60 -17.27
C TYR A 73 -20.87 -4.85 -17.70
N ASP A 74 -20.65 -5.38 -18.90
CA ASP A 74 -19.31 -5.58 -19.48
C ASP A 74 -18.57 -4.24 -19.58
N ALA A 75 -19.29 -3.15 -19.90
CA ALA A 75 -18.73 -1.80 -19.95
C ALA A 75 -18.31 -1.27 -18.56
N TYR A 76 -19.05 -1.60 -17.49
CA TYR A 76 -18.64 -1.26 -16.12
C TYR A 76 -17.44 -2.09 -15.66
N TYR A 77 -17.44 -3.39 -15.97
CA TYR A 77 -16.32 -4.29 -15.64
C TYR A 77 -15.03 -3.87 -16.35
N LEU A 78 -15.12 -3.53 -17.63
CA LEU A 78 -13.98 -3.03 -18.40
C LEU A 78 -13.39 -1.77 -17.77
N LYS A 79 -14.22 -0.80 -17.36
CA LYS A 79 -13.76 0.43 -16.68
C LYS A 79 -13.07 0.16 -15.35
N ILE A 80 -13.60 -0.78 -14.55
CA ILE A 80 -12.98 -1.19 -13.28
C ILE A 80 -11.63 -1.86 -13.55
N SER A 81 -11.58 -2.81 -14.48
CA SER A 81 -10.36 -3.53 -14.86
C SER A 81 -9.27 -2.58 -15.39
N GLU A 82 -9.65 -1.61 -16.24
CA GLU A 82 -8.75 -0.56 -16.72
C GLU A 82 -8.18 0.26 -15.55
N ALA A 83 -9.02 0.69 -14.61
CA ALA A 83 -8.59 1.46 -13.44
C ALA A 83 -7.69 0.63 -12.50
N GLU A 84 -8.00 -0.65 -12.28
CA GLU A 84 -7.18 -1.58 -11.50
C GLU A 84 -5.80 -1.79 -12.15
N GLN A 85 -5.75 -1.91 -13.47
CA GLN A 85 -4.48 -2.00 -14.19
C GLN A 85 -3.64 -0.72 -14.06
N GLN A 86 -4.27 0.46 -14.03
CA GLN A 86 -3.57 1.72 -13.76
C GLN A 86 -3.02 1.77 -12.33
N ILE A 87 -3.76 1.26 -11.33
CA ILE A 87 -3.26 1.15 -9.95
C ILE A 87 -2.05 0.22 -9.89
N LEU A 88 -2.08 -0.94 -10.56
CA LEU A 88 -0.94 -1.86 -10.62
C LEU A 88 0.30 -1.22 -11.25
N ASN A 89 0.12 -0.41 -12.31
CA ASN A 89 1.22 0.34 -12.92
C ASN A 89 1.81 1.36 -11.93
N ILE A 90 0.96 2.10 -11.21
CA ILE A 90 1.38 3.05 -10.17
C ILE A 90 2.15 2.34 -9.04
N GLU A 91 1.71 1.15 -8.63
CA GLU A 91 2.40 0.36 -7.61
C GLU A 91 3.80 -0.09 -8.06
N ARG A 92 3.97 -0.44 -9.34
CA ARG A 92 5.31 -0.71 -9.91
C ARG A 92 6.19 0.54 -9.90
N GLU A 93 5.63 1.70 -10.26
CA GLU A 93 6.37 2.98 -10.20
C GLU A 93 6.78 3.34 -8.76
N LEU A 94 5.90 3.11 -7.77
CA LEU A 94 6.22 3.30 -6.36
C LEU A 94 7.37 2.39 -5.90
N LYS A 95 7.37 1.12 -6.29
CA LYS A 95 8.51 0.20 -6.01
C LYS A 95 9.81 0.68 -6.64
N ASN A 96 9.77 1.20 -7.87
CA ASN A 96 10.96 1.77 -8.51
C ASN A 96 11.48 3.02 -7.77
N LEU A 97 10.57 3.85 -7.23
CA LEU A 97 10.96 4.98 -6.38
C LEU A 97 11.61 4.53 -5.07
N GLU A 98 11.16 3.42 -4.47
CA GLU A 98 11.80 2.85 -3.27
C GLU A 98 13.23 2.40 -3.56
N VAL A 99 13.47 1.75 -4.70
CA VAL A 99 14.83 1.38 -5.12
C VAL A 99 15.71 2.62 -5.29
N ARG A 100 15.19 3.66 -5.97
CA ARG A 100 15.90 4.93 -6.12
C ARG A 100 16.19 5.61 -4.78
N LEU A 101 15.27 5.54 -3.83
CA LEU A 101 15.44 6.08 -2.48
C LEU A 101 16.58 5.35 -1.74
N LEU A 102 16.64 4.02 -1.84
CA LEU A 102 17.71 3.22 -1.24
C LEU A 102 19.09 3.58 -1.81
N ASP A 103 19.17 3.82 -3.12
CA ASP A 103 20.44 4.23 -3.74
C ASP A 103 20.82 5.66 -3.35
N LEU A 104 19.85 6.57 -3.19
CA LEU A 104 20.09 7.90 -2.61
C LEU A 104 20.55 7.81 -1.15
N ASP A 105 20.01 6.91 -0.34
CA ASP A 105 20.45 6.69 1.04
C ASP A 105 21.91 6.23 1.11
N LYS A 106 22.32 5.31 0.22
CA LYS A 106 23.73 4.88 0.11
C LYS A 106 24.65 6.02 -0.30
N LYS A 107 24.22 6.83 -1.28
CA LYS A 107 24.97 7.99 -1.76
C LYS A 107 25.10 9.03 -0.64
N ARG A 108 24.00 9.38 0.03
CA ARG A 108 23.97 10.26 1.18
C ARG A 108 24.97 9.82 2.24
N ASN A 109 24.88 8.58 2.70
CA ASN A 109 25.73 8.12 3.80
C ASN A 109 27.21 8.23 3.41
N SER A 110 27.56 7.82 2.19
CA SER A 110 28.92 7.96 1.66
C SER A 110 29.40 9.41 1.61
N GLU A 111 28.57 10.34 1.13
CA GLU A 111 28.89 11.78 1.07
C GLU A 111 29.05 12.37 2.47
N VAL A 112 28.11 12.09 3.36
CA VAL A 112 28.10 12.59 4.74
C VAL A 112 29.34 12.09 5.48
N ASP A 113 29.65 10.80 5.41
CA ASP A 113 30.82 10.23 6.08
C ASP A 113 32.13 10.85 5.57
N PHE A 114 32.26 11.00 4.25
CA PHE A 114 33.44 11.59 3.63
C PHE A 114 33.62 13.07 3.99
N ASN A 115 32.55 13.86 3.85
CA ASN A 115 32.58 15.29 4.11
C ASN A 115 32.73 15.59 5.60
N PHE A 116 32.06 14.82 6.46
CA PHE A 116 32.18 14.96 7.90
C PHE A 116 33.57 14.60 8.38
N LYS A 117 34.17 13.51 7.87
CA LYS A 117 35.55 13.15 8.23
C LYS A 117 36.53 14.30 7.91
N LYS A 118 36.41 14.89 6.72
CA LYS A 118 37.23 16.04 6.33
C LYS A 118 37.00 17.24 7.26
N TYR A 119 35.74 17.57 7.55
CA TYR A 119 35.38 18.63 8.47
C TYR A 119 35.95 18.41 9.88
N ASP A 120 35.80 17.19 10.41
CA ASP A 120 36.27 16.83 11.75
C ASP A 120 37.81 16.89 11.83
N GLU A 121 38.51 16.38 10.83
CA GLU A 121 39.97 16.48 10.72
C GLU A 121 40.44 17.95 10.68
N GLU A 122 39.80 18.80 9.87
CA GLU A 122 40.11 20.23 9.78
C GLU A 122 39.90 20.96 11.10
N LYS A 123 38.79 20.66 11.80
CA LYS A 123 38.45 21.32 13.07
C LYS A 123 39.27 20.81 14.26
N LEU A 124 39.66 19.54 14.27
CA LEU A 124 40.48 18.96 15.34
C LEU A 124 41.97 19.25 15.18
N LYS A 125 42.44 19.52 13.96
CA LYS A 125 43.85 19.78 13.67
C LYS A 125 44.54 20.76 14.64
N PRO A 126 44.03 21.99 14.89
CA PRO A 126 44.69 22.93 15.80
C PRO A 126 44.83 22.41 17.23
N PHE A 127 43.86 21.61 17.70
CA PHE A 127 43.90 21.02 19.05
C PHE A 127 44.90 19.85 19.12
N LYS A 128 44.91 19.00 18.09
CA LYS A 128 45.89 17.90 17.98
C LYS A 128 47.33 18.43 17.87
N ASP A 129 47.55 19.49 17.09
CA ASP A 129 48.86 20.13 16.95
C ASP A 129 49.33 20.70 18.31
N ALA A 130 48.43 21.30 19.09
CA ALA A 130 48.71 21.80 20.43
C ALA A 130 49.03 20.67 21.42
N GLU A 131 48.28 19.58 21.40
CA GLU A 131 48.58 18.39 22.19
C GLU A 131 49.95 17.80 21.85
N GLU A 132 50.28 17.68 20.56
CA GLU A 132 51.56 17.13 20.12
C GLU A 132 52.73 18.02 20.56
N ALA A 133 52.57 19.34 20.48
CA ALA A 133 53.57 20.29 20.96
C ALA A 133 53.78 20.17 22.49
N LEU A 134 52.70 20.09 23.27
CA LEU A 134 52.77 19.89 24.72
C LEU A 134 53.37 18.53 25.08
N GLN A 135 53.03 17.47 24.35
CA GLN A 135 53.57 16.14 24.54
C GLN A 135 55.08 16.11 24.28
N LYS A 136 55.57 16.76 23.21
CA LYS A 136 57.01 16.88 22.94
C LYS A 136 57.74 17.62 24.06
N GLN A 137 57.17 18.72 24.55
CA GLN A 137 57.74 19.48 25.68
C GLN A 137 57.75 18.65 26.96
N LEU A 138 56.68 17.91 27.26
CA LEU A 138 56.60 17.02 28.41
C LEU A 138 57.66 15.91 28.34
N THR A 139 57.78 15.22 27.19
CA THR A 139 58.78 14.16 27.00
C THR A 139 60.20 14.69 27.21
N ALA A 140 60.51 15.91 26.74
CA ALA A 140 61.81 16.54 26.96
C ALA A 140 62.08 16.86 28.45
N LEU A 141 61.06 17.26 29.21
CA LEU A 141 61.17 17.51 30.65
C LEU A 141 61.26 16.20 31.46
N GLU A 142 60.57 15.15 31.05
CA GLU A 142 60.59 13.85 31.74
C GLU A 142 61.98 13.18 31.69
N VAL A 143 62.79 13.46 30.65
CA VAL A 143 64.19 13.00 30.59
C VAL A 143 65.05 13.64 31.69
N GLN A 144 64.67 14.81 32.19
CA GLN A 144 65.39 15.54 33.24
C GLN A 144 64.97 15.10 34.66
N LEU A 145 64.01 14.17 34.79
CA LEU A 145 63.55 13.73 36.10
C LEU A 145 64.66 13.02 36.89
N PRO A 146 64.87 13.41 38.16
CA PRO A 146 65.84 12.75 39.02
C PRO A 146 65.34 11.37 39.47
N LYS A 147 66.26 10.40 39.56
CA LYS A 147 65.94 9.05 40.07
C LYS A 147 65.69 9.02 41.58
N GLU A 148 66.36 9.90 42.31
CA GLU A 148 66.22 10.09 43.75
C GLU A 148 66.18 11.59 44.02
N VAL A 149 65.22 12.04 44.83
CA VAL A 149 65.08 13.46 45.19
C VAL A 149 66.07 13.80 46.29
N LYS A 150 67.03 14.69 46.00
CA LYS A 150 68.08 15.07 46.97
C LYS A 150 68.18 16.58 47.19
N THR A 151 67.70 17.38 46.26
CA THR A 151 67.85 18.84 46.27
C THR A 151 66.51 19.56 46.04
N GLU A 152 66.47 20.85 46.35
CA GLU A 152 65.31 21.69 46.04
C GLU A 152 65.12 21.87 44.52
N ALA A 153 66.21 21.82 43.74
CA ALA A 153 66.16 21.83 42.28
C ALA A 153 65.45 20.58 41.70
N ASP A 154 65.63 19.41 42.33
CA ASP A 154 64.92 18.18 41.96
C ASP A 154 63.40 18.33 42.13
N LEU A 155 62.97 19.00 43.21
CA LEU A 155 61.56 19.30 43.46
C LEU A 155 60.98 20.28 42.43
N ASP A 156 61.77 21.26 41.96
CA ASP A 156 61.35 22.21 40.93
C ASP A 156 61.12 21.52 39.57
N ILE A 157 62.00 20.58 39.19
CA ILE A 157 61.83 19.76 37.98
C ILE A 157 60.55 18.92 38.07
N ILE A 158 60.30 18.29 39.23
CA ILE A 158 59.09 17.49 39.45
C ILE A 158 57.83 18.36 39.34
N LYS A 159 57.83 19.56 39.92
CA LYS A 159 56.72 20.52 39.80
C LYS A 159 56.47 20.90 38.33
N LYS A 160 57.53 21.27 37.60
CA LYS A 160 57.43 21.62 36.17
C LYS A 160 56.86 20.49 35.32
N VAL A 161 57.28 19.23 35.57
CA VAL A 161 56.70 18.06 34.90
C VAL A 161 55.21 17.89 35.27
N GLY A 162 54.88 18.03 36.56
CA GLY A 162 53.50 17.98 37.04
C GLY A 162 52.59 19.01 36.38
N ASP A 163 53.02 20.27 36.38
CA ASP A 163 52.31 21.38 35.74
C ASP A 163 52.11 21.12 34.25
N LYS A 164 53.15 20.60 33.57
CA LYS A 164 53.07 20.28 32.15
C LYS A 164 52.13 19.12 31.84
N ARG A 165 52.05 18.11 32.70
CA ARG A 165 51.05 17.04 32.61
C ARG A 165 49.63 17.57 32.75
N VAL A 166 49.41 18.53 33.66
CA VAL A 166 48.11 19.20 33.80
C VAL A 166 47.77 20.01 32.55
N GLU A 167 48.73 20.73 31.97
CA GLU A 167 48.52 21.44 30.69
C GLU A 167 48.14 20.48 29.56
N LEU A 168 48.86 19.36 29.41
CA LEU A 168 48.54 18.34 28.41
C LEU A 168 47.15 17.72 28.64
N ALA A 169 46.78 17.44 29.90
CA ALA A 169 45.46 16.94 30.24
C ALA A 169 44.34 17.94 29.88
N LYS A 170 44.57 19.24 30.11
CA LYS A 170 43.64 20.29 29.71
C LYS A 170 43.50 20.39 28.18
N ALA A 171 44.61 20.27 27.44
CA ALA A 171 44.57 20.27 25.98
C ALA A 171 43.78 19.06 25.43
N ARG A 172 44.03 17.86 25.97
CA ARG A 172 43.26 16.64 25.64
C ARG A 172 41.77 16.79 25.91
N TYR A 173 41.41 17.42 27.03
CA TYR A 173 40.03 17.74 27.33
C TYR A 173 39.42 18.67 26.28
N GLN A 174 40.13 19.71 25.86
CA GLN A 174 39.64 20.64 24.82
C GLN A 174 39.44 19.94 23.47
N THR A 175 40.34 19.04 23.06
CA THR A 175 40.16 18.22 21.86
C THR A 175 38.92 17.35 21.94
N ALA A 176 38.69 16.70 23.08
CA ALA A 176 37.48 15.90 23.30
C ALA A 176 36.21 16.75 23.21
N VAL A 177 36.21 17.95 23.82
CA VAL A 177 35.10 18.91 23.72
C VAL A 177 34.87 19.32 22.26
N GLN A 178 35.92 19.62 21.50
CA GLN A 178 35.79 19.99 20.10
C GLN A 178 35.22 18.83 19.26
N ALA A 179 35.65 17.58 19.52
CA ALA A 179 35.11 16.41 18.84
C ALA A 179 33.61 16.22 19.11
N THR A 180 33.16 16.51 20.34
CA THR A 180 31.72 16.52 20.69
C THR A 180 30.98 17.61 19.90
N ILE A 181 31.50 18.84 19.88
CA ILE A 181 30.90 19.95 19.11
C ILE A 181 30.79 19.61 17.63
N ASN A 182 31.84 19.02 17.04
CA ASN A 182 31.81 18.61 15.63
C ASN A 182 30.71 17.57 15.37
N SER A 183 30.57 16.58 16.26
CA SER A 183 29.52 15.56 16.17
C SER A 183 28.12 16.17 16.31
N GLU A 184 27.93 17.14 17.18
CA GLU A 184 26.66 17.86 17.32
C GLU A 184 26.30 18.64 16.05
N VAL A 185 27.28 19.29 15.41
CA VAL A 185 27.07 19.98 14.12
C VAL A 185 26.58 19.02 13.03
N LEU A 186 27.16 17.80 12.97
CA LEU A 186 26.68 16.78 12.06
C LEU A 186 25.22 16.42 12.33
N LEU A 187 24.88 16.14 13.59
CA LEU A 187 23.51 15.74 13.97
C LEU A 187 22.48 16.83 13.69
N GLN A 188 22.84 18.10 13.91
CA GLN A 188 21.96 19.24 13.69
C GLN A 188 21.82 19.61 12.21
N ASN A 189 22.84 19.34 11.39
CA ASN A 189 22.87 19.76 9.99
C ASN A 189 23.47 18.71 9.05
N ILE A 190 22.90 17.51 9.04
CA ILE A 190 23.29 16.44 8.11
C ILE A 190 23.20 16.91 6.65
N ALA A 191 22.22 17.77 6.34
CA ALA A 191 22.04 18.31 4.99
C ALA A 191 23.21 19.17 4.51
N GLY A 192 23.89 19.88 5.40
CA GLY A 192 25.10 20.63 5.07
C GLY A 192 26.28 19.76 4.63
N PHE A 193 26.23 18.45 4.88
CA PHE A 193 27.25 17.48 4.47
C PHE A 193 26.85 16.67 3.22
N MET A 194 25.67 16.92 2.65
CA MET A 194 25.22 16.29 1.40
C MET A 194 25.47 17.20 0.20
N SER A 195 25.56 16.62 -1.00
CA SER A 195 25.55 17.41 -2.24
C SER A 195 24.16 17.95 -2.58
N ASP A 196 24.11 19.06 -3.33
CA ASP A 196 22.86 19.61 -3.87
C ASP A 196 22.11 18.59 -4.75
N GLU A 197 22.86 17.72 -5.44
CA GLU A 197 22.32 16.65 -6.26
C GLU A 197 21.59 15.62 -5.40
N THR A 198 22.20 15.16 -4.29
CA THR A 198 21.58 14.21 -3.36
C THR A 198 20.34 14.82 -2.71
N TRP A 199 20.43 16.08 -2.26
CA TRP A 199 19.30 16.82 -1.69
C TRP A 199 18.13 16.96 -2.67
N THR A 200 18.42 17.39 -3.90
CA THR A 200 17.43 17.51 -4.97
C THR A 200 16.81 16.15 -5.31
N GLY A 201 17.61 15.08 -5.31
CA GLY A 201 17.14 13.71 -5.48
C GLY A 201 16.06 13.30 -4.48
N TYR A 202 16.24 13.59 -3.18
CA TYR A 202 15.21 13.32 -2.17
C TYR A 202 13.94 14.12 -2.39
N ARG A 203 14.07 15.40 -2.76
CA ARG A 203 12.93 16.26 -3.06
C ARG A 203 12.14 15.70 -4.24
N ASP A 204 12.81 15.31 -5.32
CA ASP A 204 12.18 14.76 -6.52
C ASP A 204 11.46 13.44 -6.20
N VAL A 205 12.08 12.54 -5.44
CA VAL A 205 11.43 11.29 -4.98
C VAL A 205 10.18 11.59 -4.16
N SER A 206 10.25 12.54 -3.24
CA SER A 206 9.10 12.96 -2.41
C SER A 206 7.96 13.52 -3.26
N GLU A 207 8.27 14.41 -4.21
CA GLU A 207 7.28 14.99 -5.12
C GLU A 207 6.63 13.93 -6.02
N MET A 208 7.43 13.02 -6.59
CA MET A 208 6.91 11.94 -7.42
C MET A 208 6.01 11.02 -6.60
N ARG A 209 6.43 10.63 -5.39
CA ARG A 209 5.62 9.81 -4.48
C ARG A 209 4.27 10.46 -4.18
N LYS A 210 4.25 11.75 -3.88
CA LYS A 210 2.99 12.52 -3.68
C LYS A 210 2.10 12.49 -4.92
N LYS A 211 2.67 12.74 -6.11
CA LYS A 211 1.92 12.70 -7.39
C LYS A 211 1.33 11.31 -7.66
N LEU A 212 2.08 10.23 -7.39
CA LEU A 212 1.62 8.86 -7.57
C LEU A 212 0.50 8.49 -6.61
N HIS A 213 0.60 8.84 -5.32
CA HIS A 213 -0.49 8.62 -4.37
C HIS A 213 -1.77 9.39 -4.77
N GLN A 214 -1.64 10.63 -5.24
CA GLN A 214 -2.77 11.38 -5.77
C GLN A 214 -3.41 10.72 -7.00
N LYS A 215 -2.59 10.19 -7.93
CA LYS A 215 -3.10 9.45 -9.09
C LYS A 215 -3.82 8.16 -8.66
N ARG A 216 -3.24 7.40 -7.72
CA ARG A 216 -3.83 6.17 -7.18
C ARG A 216 -5.21 6.44 -6.59
N TYR A 217 -5.32 7.46 -5.75
CA TYR A 217 -6.59 7.88 -5.16
C TYR A 217 -7.66 8.20 -6.20
N LYS A 218 -7.29 8.89 -7.31
CA LYS A 218 -8.25 9.17 -8.40
C LYS A 218 -8.81 7.88 -9.01
N TYR A 219 -7.98 6.86 -9.24
CA TYR A 219 -8.44 5.59 -9.77
C TYR A 219 -9.25 4.78 -8.75
N GLU A 220 -8.92 4.83 -7.46
CA GLU A 220 -9.73 4.23 -6.40
C GLU A 220 -11.15 4.84 -6.36
N VAL A 221 -11.26 6.16 -6.52
CA VAL A 221 -12.56 6.85 -6.64
C VAL A 221 -13.31 6.38 -7.88
N VAL A 222 -12.64 6.29 -9.04
CA VAL A 222 -13.27 5.78 -10.28
C VAL A 222 -13.82 4.37 -10.07
N ILE A 223 -13.07 3.47 -9.42
CA ILE A 223 -13.53 2.11 -9.10
C ILE A 223 -14.75 2.17 -8.18
N GLY A 224 -14.69 2.97 -7.10
CA GLY A 224 -15.79 3.14 -6.16
C GLY A 224 -17.07 3.63 -6.83
N ASP A 225 -16.99 4.75 -7.56
CA ASP A 225 -18.12 5.35 -8.28
C ASP A 225 -18.70 4.40 -9.34
N THR A 226 -17.84 3.66 -10.04
CA THR A 226 -18.26 2.70 -11.06
C THR A 226 -18.99 1.52 -10.43
N ARG A 227 -18.50 1.02 -9.28
CA ARG A 227 -19.19 -0.05 -8.52
C ARG A 227 -20.56 0.40 -8.02
N VAL A 228 -20.66 1.62 -7.48
CA VAL A 228 -21.96 2.17 -7.03
C VAL A 228 -22.94 2.26 -8.20
N LYS A 229 -22.52 2.82 -9.34
CA LYS A 229 -23.39 2.90 -10.53
C LYS A 229 -23.82 1.52 -11.03
N ALA A 230 -22.91 0.56 -11.06
CA ALA A 230 -23.23 -0.79 -11.50
C ALA A 230 -24.24 -1.47 -10.54
N ILE A 231 -24.11 -1.27 -9.22
CA ILE A 231 -25.05 -1.75 -8.21
C ILE A 231 -26.44 -1.09 -8.38
N ASP A 232 -26.48 0.23 -8.60
CA ASP A 232 -27.74 0.97 -8.79
C ASP A 232 -28.47 0.50 -10.05
N VAL A 233 -27.75 0.29 -11.15
CA VAL A 233 -28.30 -0.26 -12.41
C VAL A 233 -28.81 -1.68 -12.18
N LEU A 234 -28.02 -2.57 -11.55
CA LEU A 234 -28.45 -3.92 -11.20
C LEU A 234 -29.74 -3.92 -10.38
N LYS A 235 -29.85 -3.04 -9.38
CA LYS A 235 -31.04 -2.94 -8.54
C LYS A 235 -32.27 -2.52 -9.34
N ASN A 236 -32.14 -1.51 -10.19
CA ASN A 236 -33.23 -1.05 -11.06
C ASN A 236 -33.66 -2.13 -12.06
N ASP A 237 -32.69 -2.85 -12.62
CA ASP A 237 -32.95 -3.93 -13.57
C ASP A 237 -33.63 -5.12 -12.91
N ILE A 238 -33.22 -5.49 -11.69
CA ILE A 238 -33.90 -6.51 -10.88
C ILE A 238 -35.35 -6.10 -10.57
N GLU A 239 -35.60 -4.84 -10.21
CA GLU A 239 -36.96 -4.34 -9.97
C GLU A 239 -37.81 -4.36 -11.26
N LEU A 240 -37.22 -4.02 -12.40
CA LEU A 240 -37.89 -4.00 -13.70
C LEU A 240 -38.18 -5.42 -14.22
N ILE A 241 -37.24 -6.35 -14.05
CA ILE A 241 -37.44 -7.78 -14.33
C ILE A 241 -38.53 -8.34 -13.41
N ARG A 242 -38.48 -8.05 -12.10
CA ARG A 242 -39.50 -8.48 -11.13
C ARG A 242 -40.90 -7.97 -11.46
N GLY A 243 -41.01 -6.74 -11.99
CA GLY A 243 -42.28 -6.16 -12.43
C GLY A 243 -42.83 -6.73 -13.75
N ARG A 244 -41.99 -7.44 -14.53
CA ARG A 244 -42.34 -7.93 -15.88
C ARG A 244 -42.36 -9.45 -16.03
N VAL A 245 -41.83 -10.20 -15.07
CA VAL A 245 -41.91 -11.66 -15.00
C VAL A 245 -43.22 -12.07 -14.32
N GLY A 246 -44.19 -12.53 -15.11
CA GLY A 246 -45.45 -13.05 -14.58
C GLY A 246 -45.31 -14.46 -14.01
N TRP A 247 -46.34 -14.95 -13.34
CA TRP A 247 -46.41 -16.34 -12.85
C TRP A 247 -46.17 -17.38 -13.97
N ALA A 248 -46.62 -17.11 -15.19
CA ALA A 248 -46.44 -17.99 -16.34
C ALA A 248 -44.97 -18.07 -16.81
N ASP A 249 -44.26 -16.93 -16.80
CA ASP A 249 -42.84 -16.87 -17.16
C ASP A 249 -41.97 -17.57 -16.09
N PHE A 250 -42.36 -17.43 -14.83
CA PHE A 250 -41.75 -18.16 -13.71
C PHE A 250 -41.92 -19.68 -13.83
N VAL A 251 -43.13 -20.16 -14.15
CA VAL A 251 -43.39 -21.59 -14.36
C VAL A 251 -42.61 -22.13 -15.56
N PHE A 252 -42.50 -21.35 -16.65
CA PHE A 252 -41.69 -21.71 -17.81
C PHE A 252 -40.21 -21.83 -17.45
N LEU A 253 -39.64 -20.84 -16.75
CA LEU A 253 -38.24 -20.87 -16.30
C LEU A 253 -37.97 -22.09 -15.40
N VAL A 254 -38.84 -22.38 -14.43
CA VAL A 254 -38.69 -23.55 -13.54
C VAL A 254 -38.73 -24.86 -14.32
N LEU A 255 -39.62 -24.99 -15.31
CA LEU A 255 -39.73 -26.20 -16.13
C LEU A 255 -38.54 -26.38 -17.07
N VAL A 256 -38.06 -25.31 -17.71
CA VAL A 256 -36.89 -25.33 -18.60
C VAL A 256 -35.62 -25.65 -17.81
N PHE A 257 -35.41 -25.05 -16.63
CA PHE A 257 -34.29 -25.37 -15.73
C PHE A 257 -34.31 -26.83 -15.27
N GLN A 258 -35.48 -27.39 -14.95
CA GLN A 258 -35.60 -28.80 -14.60
C GLN A 258 -35.32 -29.74 -15.79
N GLN A 259 -35.58 -29.28 -17.01
CA GLN A 259 -35.34 -30.05 -18.23
C GLN A 259 -33.85 -30.07 -18.60
N GLN A 260 -33.14 -28.93 -18.47
CA GLN A 260 -31.68 -28.86 -18.66
C GLN A 260 -30.91 -29.70 -17.62
N GLN A 261 -31.32 -29.69 -16.34
CA GLN A 261 -30.69 -30.55 -15.32
C GLN A 261 -30.94 -32.05 -15.55
N ARG A 262 -32.02 -32.43 -16.24
CA ARG A 262 -32.27 -33.84 -16.64
C ARG A 262 -31.56 -34.25 -17.92
N LEU A 263 -31.24 -33.27 -18.77
CA LEU A 263 -30.57 -33.47 -20.05
C LEU A 263 -29.04 -33.33 -19.94
N GLY A 264 -28.47 -33.46 -18.74
CA GLY A 264 -27.02 -33.42 -18.50
C GLY A 264 -26.20 -34.15 -19.56
N THR A 265 -25.81 -33.37 -20.56
CA THR A 265 -24.66 -33.42 -21.46
C THR A 265 -24.18 -31.99 -21.52
#